data_AF-A0A077KGH4-F1
#
_entry.id   AF-A0A077KGH4-F1
#
_cell.length_a   1.000
_cell.length_b   1.000
_cell.length_c   1.000
_cell.angle_alpha   90.00
_cell.angle_beta   90.00
_cell.angle_gamma   90.00
#
_symmetry.space_group_name_H-M   'P 1'
#
loop_
_entity.id
_entity.type
_entity.pdbx_description
1 polymer ?
#
loop_
_entity_poly.entity_id
_entity_poly.type
_entity_poly.pdbx_seq_one_letter_code
_entity_poly.pdbx_strand_id
1 'polypeptide(L)'
;MLIIKKIEAANIVNHESQGRLDMNCCGIIVLFKNQNGYQLAAENDTCFSSENEDGGVYFSPELFVEAEKGNLIVHYAHGRYRYWRYIFRYQNSGFELIGYDESSNNGPLVNSTTSINFSTKKKRKEKIPTPMRMQ
;
A
#
# COMPACT_ATOMS: atom_id res chain seq x y z
N MET A 1 -3.28 -3.88 15.04
CA MET A 1 -3.66 -3.12 13.83
C MET A 1 -4.83 -3.84 13.19
N LEU A 2 -5.82 -3.09 12.73
CA LEU A 2 -7.03 -3.60 12.12
C LEU A 2 -7.25 -2.85 10.80
N ILE A 3 -7.56 -3.58 9.73
CA ILE A 3 -8.15 -3.01 8.53
C ILE A 3 -9.65 -3.05 8.73
N ILE A 4 -10.30 -1.91 8.50
CA ILE A 4 -11.74 -1.75 8.66
C ILE A 4 -12.35 -1.41 7.30
N LYS A 5 -13.60 -1.78 7.08
CA LYS A 5 -14.34 -1.38 5.89
C LYS A 5 -15.75 -1.03 6.31
N LYS A 6 -16.14 0.22 6.09
CA LYS A 6 -17.53 0.65 6.32
C LYS A 6 -18.35 0.23 5.10
N ILE A 7 -19.47 -0.45 5.32
CA ILE A 7 -20.33 -0.88 4.23
C ILE A 7 -21.45 0.14 4.06
N GLU A 8 -21.38 0.94 2.99
CA GLU A 8 -22.45 1.83 2.56
C GLU A 8 -23.13 1.25 1.32
N ALA A 9 -24.45 1.12 1.38
CA ALA A 9 -25.24 0.53 0.28
C ALA A 9 -25.12 1.32 -1.02
N ALA A 10 -24.90 2.64 -0.94
CA ALA A 10 -24.70 3.51 -2.10
C ALA A 10 -23.43 3.16 -2.90
N ASN A 11 -22.43 2.54 -2.25
CA ASN A 11 -21.17 2.13 -2.88
C ASN A 11 -21.20 0.66 -3.33
N ILE A 12 -22.36 0.01 -3.29
CA ILE A 12 -22.54 -1.33 -3.85
C ILE A 12 -23.09 -1.18 -5.26
N VAL A 13 -22.24 -1.39 -6.27
CA VAL A 13 -22.52 -1.08 -7.67
C VAL A 13 -22.64 -2.36 -8.49
N ASN A 14 -23.57 -2.41 -9.45
CA ASN A 14 -23.63 -3.49 -10.42
C ASN A 14 -22.83 -3.09 -11.66
N HIS A 15 -21.74 -3.81 -11.93
CA HIS A 15 -20.92 -3.67 -13.12
C HIS A 15 -21.36 -4.67 -14.18
N GLU A 16 -21.48 -4.22 -15.44
CA GLU A 16 -22.03 -5.03 -16.54
C GLU A 16 -21.29 -6.36 -16.75
N SER A 17 -19.96 -6.36 -16.61
CA SER A 17 -19.13 -7.56 -16.81
C SER A 17 -18.66 -8.26 -15.53
N GLN A 18 -18.72 -7.60 -14.36
CA GLN A 18 -18.14 -8.11 -13.11
C GLN A 18 -19.20 -8.41 -12.05
N GLY A 19 -20.47 -8.10 -12.31
CA GLY A 19 -21.56 -8.31 -11.38
C GLY A 19 -21.57 -7.28 -10.25
N ARG A 20 -21.98 -7.71 -9.05
CA ARG A 20 -22.14 -6.83 -7.90
C ARG A 20 -20.80 -6.59 -7.20
N LEU A 21 -20.32 -5.35 -7.24
CA LEU A 21 -19.05 -4.91 -6.68
C LEU A 21 -19.25 -4.07 -5.41
N ASP A 22 -18.34 -4.24 -4.45
CA ASP A 22 -18.26 -3.42 -3.25
C ASP A 22 -17.19 -2.34 -3.43
N MET A 23 -17.62 -1.11 -3.72
CA MET A 23 -16.75 0.04 -3.95
C MET A 23 -16.44 0.83 -2.67
N ASN A 24 -16.76 0.31 -1.49
CA ASN A 24 -16.43 1.00 -0.24
C ASN A 24 -14.91 1.06 -0.02
N CYS A 25 -14.42 2.22 0.43
CA CYS A 25 -13.02 2.39 0.82
C CYS A 25 -12.67 1.55 2.07
N CYS A 26 -11.42 1.10 2.14
CA CYS A 26 -10.88 0.48 3.33
C CYS A 26 -10.22 1.53 4.23
N GLY A 27 -10.49 1.46 5.53
CA GLY A 27 -9.82 2.23 6.56
C GLY A 27 -8.82 1.42 7.37
N ILE A 28 -8.18 2.07 8.32
CA ILE A 28 -7.21 1.48 9.24
C ILE A 28 -7.39 2.02 10.67
N ILE A 29 -7.27 1.12 11.64
CA ILE A 29 -7.13 1.44 13.05
C ILE A 29 -5.79 0.87 13.55
N VAL A 30 -4.96 1.75 14.11
CA VAL A 30 -3.70 1.38 14.76
C VAL A 30 -3.85 1.55 16.26
N LEU A 31 -3.58 0.46 16.99
CA LEU A 31 -3.66 0.40 18.45
C LEU A 31 -2.28 0.03 19.00
N PHE A 32 -1.83 0.74 20.03
CA PHE A 32 -0.66 0.35 20.81
C PHE A 32 -1.06 -0.43 22.05
N LYS A 33 -0.33 -1.51 22.31
CA LYS A 33 -0.48 -2.28 23.53
C LYS A 33 0.22 -1.55 24.68
N ASN A 34 -0.49 -1.38 25.79
CA ASN A 34 0.07 -0.91 27.06
C ASN A 34 -0.29 -1.91 28.18
N GLN A 35 0.10 -1.60 29.43
CA GLN A 35 -0.17 -2.46 30.58
C GLN A 35 -1.68 -2.65 30.85
N ASN A 36 -2.51 -1.68 30.45
CA ASN A 36 -3.94 -1.63 30.73
C ASN A 36 -4.79 -2.05 29.51
N GLY A 37 -4.18 -2.59 28.45
CA GLY A 37 -4.86 -3.01 27.23
C GLY A 37 -4.32 -2.35 25.97
N TYR A 38 -5.22 -1.73 25.20
CA TYR A 38 -4.92 -1.12 23.91
C TYR A 38 -5.31 0.36 23.92
N GLN A 39 -4.44 1.20 23.37
CA GLN A 39 -4.65 2.63 23.21
C GLN A 39 -4.67 2.98 21.72
N LEU A 40 -5.63 3.81 21.31
CA LEU A 40 -5.71 4.31 19.95
C LEU A 40 -4.49 5.18 19.61
N ALA A 41 -3.80 4.81 18.53
CA ALA A 41 -2.66 5.54 17.99
C ALA A 41 -3.02 6.31 16.72
N ALA A 42 -3.85 5.72 15.86
CA ALA A 42 -4.38 6.37 14.67
C ALA A 42 -5.64 5.65 14.18
N GLU A 43 -6.54 6.42 13.56
CA GLU A 43 -7.74 5.94 12.88
C GLU A 43 -7.95 6.76 11.62
N ASN A 44 -8.27 6.09 10.52
CA ASN A 44 -8.72 6.71 9.28
C ASN A 44 -9.65 5.72 8.58
N ASP A 45 -10.90 6.12 8.37
CA ASP A 45 -11.99 5.29 7.86
C ASP A 45 -12.01 5.18 6.33
N THR A 46 -11.37 6.10 5.60
CA THR A 46 -11.34 6.15 4.13
C THR A 46 -9.91 6.17 3.59
N CYS A 47 -8.99 5.46 4.25
CA CYS A 47 -7.55 5.58 4.02
C CYS A 47 -7.09 4.99 2.67
N PHE A 48 -7.76 3.94 2.22
CA PHE A 48 -7.41 3.16 1.04
C PHE A 48 -8.60 3.03 0.12
N SER A 49 -8.33 3.09 -1.18
CA SER A 49 -9.29 2.76 -2.23
C SER A 49 -9.92 1.37 -2.04
N SER A 50 -11.09 1.17 -2.62
CA SER A 50 -11.67 -0.18 -2.71
C SER A 50 -10.76 -1.08 -3.54
N GLU A 51 -10.71 -2.37 -3.19
CA GLU A 51 -10.11 -3.40 -4.02
C GLU A 51 -10.74 -3.48 -5.43
N ASN A 52 -11.95 -2.97 -5.59
CA ASN A 52 -12.69 -2.90 -6.85
C ASN A 52 -12.56 -1.54 -7.57
N GLU A 53 -11.89 -0.55 -6.98
CA GLU A 53 -11.57 0.71 -7.66
C GLU A 53 -10.42 0.49 -8.66
N ASP A 54 -10.75 0.62 -9.94
CA ASP A 54 -9.89 0.66 -11.14
C ASP A 54 -8.58 -0.15 -11.05
N GLY A 55 -8.60 -1.37 -11.56
CA GLY A 55 -7.50 -2.34 -11.50
C GLY A 55 -6.25 -1.99 -12.32
N GLY A 56 -6.12 -0.74 -12.78
CA GLY A 56 -5.19 -0.40 -13.85
C GLY A 56 -5.42 -1.30 -15.08
N VAL A 57 -4.37 -1.52 -15.86
CA VAL A 57 -4.49 -2.22 -17.16
C VAL A 57 -4.86 -3.71 -17.02
N TYR A 58 -4.68 -4.34 -15.85
CA TYR A 58 -4.89 -5.79 -15.67
C TYR A 58 -5.66 -6.21 -14.40
N PHE A 59 -5.20 -5.84 -13.19
CA PHE A 59 -5.83 -6.22 -11.91
C PHE A 59 -5.52 -5.19 -10.82
N SER A 60 -6.44 -4.97 -9.89
CA SER A 60 -6.21 -4.05 -8.75
C SER A 60 -5.02 -4.51 -7.90
N PRO A 61 -4.17 -3.58 -7.41
CA PRO A 61 -3.09 -3.95 -6.51
C PRO A 61 -3.64 -4.56 -5.22
N GLU A 62 -3.03 -5.65 -4.78
CA GLU A 62 -3.29 -6.22 -3.47
C GLU A 62 -2.70 -5.31 -2.38
N LEU A 63 -3.53 -4.94 -1.40
CA LEU A 63 -3.13 -4.12 -0.27
C LEU A 63 -2.69 -5.00 0.90
N PHE A 64 -1.45 -4.81 1.33
CA PHE A 64 -0.90 -5.37 2.56
C PHE A 64 -0.56 -4.24 3.52
N VAL A 65 -0.88 -4.43 4.80
CA VAL A 65 -0.44 -3.53 5.85
C VAL A 65 0.31 -4.33 6.90
N GLU A 66 1.53 -3.88 7.20
CA GLU A 66 2.47 -4.62 8.02
C GLU A 66 3.12 -3.69 9.06
N ALA A 67 3.51 -4.27 10.20
CA ALA A 67 4.34 -3.58 11.18
C ALA A 67 5.73 -4.23 11.18
N GLU A 68 6.74 -3.51 10.70
CA GLU A 68 8.11 -4.01 10.61
C GLU A 68 9.09 -3.02 11.26
N LYS A 69 9.89 -3.49 12.23
CA LYS A 69 10.96 -2.71 12.88
C LYS A 69 10.49 -1.33 13.38
N GLY A 70 9.29 -1.28 13.98
CA GLY A 70 8.71 -0.04 14.53
C GLY A 70 8.12 0.91 13.47
N ASN A 71 8.06 0.49 12.20
CA ASN A 71 7.39 1.23 11.14
C ASN A 71 6.09 0.53 10.74
N LEU A 72 5.11 1.33 10.32
CA LEU A 72 3.91 0.88 9.63
C LEU A 72 4.17 0.93 8.13
N ILE A 73 4.03 -0.20 7.45
CA ILE A 73 4.27 -0.32 6.01
C ILE A 73 2.93 -0.58 5.33
N VAL A 74 2.58 0.28 4.38
CA VAL A 74 1.43 0.10 3.49
C VAL A 74 1.99 -0.31 2.13
N HIS A 75 1.73 -1.54 1.70
CA HIS A 75 2.30 -2.15 0.51
C HIS A 75 1.20 -2.47 -0.50
N TYR A 76 1.31 -1.89 -1.68
CA TYR A 76 0.48 -2.18 -2.84
C TYR A 76 1.26 -3.09 -3.77
N ALA A 77 0.88 -4.36 -3.82
CA ALA A 77 1.50 -5.36 -4.69
C ALA A 77 0.68 -5.51 -5.98
N HIS A 78 1.29 -5.25 -7.13
CA HIS A 78 0.66 -5.36 -8.44
C HIS A 78 1.22 -6.59 -9.18
N GLY A 79 1.08 -7.74 -8.52
CA GLY A 79 1.57 -9.04 -8.99
C GLY A 79 3.03 -9.01 -9.44
N ARG A 80 3.29 -9.53 -10.64
CA ARG A 80 4.65 -9.63 -11.21
C ARG A 80 5.13 -8.33 -11.87
N TYR A 81 4.35 -7.27 -11.90
CA TYR A 81 4.64 -6.10 -12.74
C TYR A 81 5.15 -4.90 -11.97
N ARG A 82 4.68 -4.69 -10.75
CA ARG A 82 5.18 -3.59 -9.90
C ARG A 82 4.75 -3.76 -8.46
N TYR A 83 5.37 -3.00 -7.59
CA TYR A 83 4.82 -2.69 -6.29
C TYR A 83 5.18 -1.25 -5.92
N TRP A 84 4.45 -0.69 -4.97
CA TRP A 84 4.91 0.47 -4.22
C TRP A 84 4.54 0.35 -2.76
N ARG A 85 5.34 0.95 -1.89
CA ARG A 85 5.19 0.89 -0.43
C ARG A 85 5.37 2.27 0.16
N TYR A 86 4.50 2.63 1.09
CA TYR A 86 4.64 3.78 1.96
C TYR A 86 5.08 3.32 3.34
N ILE A 87 6.09 3.96 3.90
CA ILE A 87 6.68 3.60 5.18
C ILE A 87 6.44 4.75 6.14
N PHE A 88 5.67 4.47 7.19
CA PHE A 88 5.33 5.42 8.23
C PHE A 88 6.04 5.08 9.53
N ARG A 89 6.43 6.10 10.28
CA ARG A 89 6.95 5.95 11.65
C ARG A 89 6.06 6.70 12.60
N TYR A 90 5.75 6.06 13.73
CA TYR A 90 5.08 6.77 14.81
C TYR A 90 6.09 7.66 15.54
N GLN A 91 5.92 8.96 15.42
CA GLN A 91 6.72 9.99 16.08
C GLN A 91 5.90 11.27 16.23
N ASN A 92 6.27 12.15 17.16
CA ASN A 92 5.54 13.39 17.40
C ASN A 92 4.02 13.20 17.59
N SER A 93 3.63 12.08 18.22
CA SER A 93 2.24 11.69 18.45
C SER A 93 1.41 11.43 17.18
N GLY A 94 2.05 11.08 16.06
CA GLY A 94 1.37 10.71 14.81
C GLY A 94 2.20 9.77 13.94
N PHE A 95 1.59 9.22 12.90
CA PHE A 95 2.31 8.47 11.86
C PHE A 95 2.81 9.43 10.79
N GLU A 96 4.12 9.62 10.72
CA GLU A 96 4.76 10.44 9.70
C GLU A 96 5.27 9.57 8.56
N LEU A 97 5.06 10.02 7.30
CA LEU A 97 5.60 9.36 6.12
C LEU A 97 7.12 9.59 6.05
N ILE A 98 7.90 8.52 6.25
CA ILE A 98 9.36 8.58 6.29
C ILE A 98 10.02 7.95 5.06
N GLY A 99 9.32 7.07 4.35
CA GLY A 99 9.85 6.39 3.18
C GLY A 99 8.82 6.04 2.12
N TYR A 100 9.30 5.91 0.89
CA TYR A 100 8.56 5.37 -0.24
C TYR A 100 9.50 4.46 -1.04
N ASP A 101 9.06 3.23 -1.32
CA ASP A 101 9.77 2.30 -2.19
C ASP A 101 8.86 1.86 -3.33
N GLU A 102 9.42 1.73 -4.53
CA GLU A 102 8.71 1.29 -5.73
C GLU A 102 9.61 0.35 -6.53
N SER A 103 9.00 -0.67 -7.14
CA SER A 103 9.65 -1.48 -8.16
C SER A 103 8.79 -1.53 -9.41
N SER A 104 9.41 -1.32 -10.57
CA SER A 104 8.82 -1.59 -11.87
C SER A 104 9.49 -2.81 -12.47
N ASN A 105 8.68 -3.78 -12.88
CA ASN A 105 9.10 -5.10 -13.30
C ASN A 105 8.47 -5.44 -14.66
N ASN A 106 9.09 -6.39 -15.36
CA ASN A 106 8.50 -7.11 -16.48
C ASN A 106 8.53 -8.60 -16.16
N GLY A 107 7.46 -9.10 -15.54
CA GLY A 107 7.43 -10.46 -15.02
C GLY A 107 8.48 -10.66 -13.91
N PRO A 108 9.35 -11.67 -13.99
CA PRO A 108 10.38 -11.89 -12.97
C PRO A 108 11.53 -10.87 -13.03
N LEU A 109 11.63 -10.06 -14.09
CA LEU A 109 12.74 -9.11 -14.27
C LEU A 109 12.39 -7.76 -13.65
N VAL A 110 13.21 -7.29 -12.70
CA VAL A 110 13.11 -5.91 -12.20
C VAL A 110 13.77 -4.97 -13.22
N ASN A 111 13.03 -3.99 -13.72
CA ASN A 111 13.52 -2.99 -14.66
C ASN A 111 14.12 -1.79 -13.93
N SER A 112 13.47 -1.36 -12.85
CA SER A 112 13.96 -0.27 -12.03
C SER A 112 13.35 -0.28 -10.64
N THR A 113 14.08 0.28 -9.69
CA THR A 113 13.57 0.59 -8.36
C THR A 113 13.71 2.08 -8.06
N THR A 114 12.76 2.61 -7.30
CA THR A 114 12.82 3.95 -6.72
C THR A 114 12.73 3.81 -5.21
N SER A 115 13.59 4.51 -4.48
CA SER A 115 13.48 4.66 -3.03
C SER A 115 13.62 6.12 -2.66
N ILE A 116 12.71 6.63 -1.84
CA ILE A 116 12.71 8.00 -1.34
C ILE A 116 12.71 7.93 0.19
N ASN A 117 13.67 8.62 0.81
CA ASN A 117 13.70 8.83 2.24
C ASN A 117 13.32 10.28 2.51
N PHE A 118 12.13 10.49 3.06
CA PHE A 118 11.58 11.82 3.30
C PHE A 118 12.28 12.55 4.44
N SER A 119 12.78 11.83 5.44
CA SER A 119 13.54 12.41 6.56
C SER A 119 14.85 13.04 6.11
N THR A 120 15.52 12.45 5.11
CA THR A 120 16.78 12.95 4.53
C THR A 120 16.60 13.72 3.23
N LYS A 121 15.36 13.76 2.69
CA LYS A 121 15.02 14.33 1.38
C LYS A 121 15.83 13.73 0.22
N LYS A 122 16.28 12.48 0.36
CA LYS A 122 17.06 11.78 -0.66
C LYS A 122 16.18 10.85 -1.48
N LYS A 123 16.40 10.86 -2.79
CA LYS A 123 15.82 9.92 -3.75
C LYS A 123 16.93 9.13 -4.42
N ARG A 124 16.77 7.81 -4.46
CA ARG A 124 17.60 6.89 -5.24
C ARG A 124 16.72 6.26 -6.31
N LYS A 125 17.19 6.25 -7.55
CA LYS A 125 16.57 5.52 -8.65
C LYS A 125 17.63 4.65 -9.29
N GLU A 126 17.33 3.36 -9.42
CA GLU A 126 18.24 2.38 -10.00
C GLU A 126 17.55 1.75 -11.19
N LYS A 127 18.18 1.84 -12.37
CA LYS A 127 17.72 1.16 -13.58
C LYS A 127 18.58 -0.08 -13.74
N ILE A 128 17.96 -1.25 -13.77
CA ILE A 128 18.66 -2.52 -13.88
C ILE A 128 18.81 -2.83 -15.37
N PRO A 129 20.04 -2.98 -15.89
CA PRO A 129 20.24 -3.33 -17.28
C PRO A 129 19.67 -4.72 -17.56
N THR A 130 18.88 -4.85 -18.63
CA THR A 130 18.48 -6.17 -19.13
C THR A 130 19.76 -6.91 -19.56
N PRO A 131 20.01 -8.15 -19.09
CA PRO A 131 21.15 -8.92 -19.59
C PRO A 131 21.00 -9.10 -21.10
N MET A 132 22.02 -8.72 -21.85
CA MET A 132 22.09 -8.99 -23.29
C MET A 132 21.94 -10.50 -23.49
N ARG A 133 20.87 -10.93 -24.18
CA ARG A 133 20.82 -12.28 -24.72
C ARG A 133 21.98 -12.41 -25.70
N MET A 134 22.99 -13.20 -25.34
CA MET A 134 23.92 -13.74 -26.33
C MET A 134 23.10 -14.65 -27.24
N GLN A 135 22.94 -14.22 -28.50
CA GLN A 135 22.43 -15.06 -29.58
C GLN A 135 23.54 -16.00 -30.03
#